data_AF-A0A2E9NS86-F1
#
_entry.id   AF-A0A2E9NS86-F1
#
_cell.length_a   1.000
_cell.length_b   1.000
_cell.length_c   1.000
_cell.angle_alpha   90.00
_cell.angle_beta   90.00
_cell.angle_gamma   90.00
#
_symmetry.space_group_name_H-M   'P 1'
#
loop_
_entity.id
_entity.type
_entity.pdbx_description
1 polymer ?
#
loop_
_entity_poly.entity_id
_entity_poly.type
_entity_poly.pdbx_seq_one_letter_code
_entity_poly.pdbx_strand_id
1 'polypeptide(L)'
;MSEVMLASVPCNLRINEILQVERIVPSAGNWSCETSISPSRYISSVNTGEAGVVHIQIQNIADAVNGTSLLLIPRDRQDTEGVSTLIPIADSGRIYRWVCAQDANSPSPLPMKYLPHSCRELVWASPRSQGWITACLESLYPV
;
A
#
# COMPACT_ATOMS: atom_id res chain seq x y z
N MET A 1 14.03 3.81 6.68
CA MET A 1 12.69 3.32 6.26
C MET A 1 11.55 3.89 7.10
N SER A 2 11.73 4.17 8.39
CA SER A 2 10.71 4.91 9.17
C SER A 2 10.41 6.31 8.61
N GLU A 3 11.39 6.97 8.00
CA GLU A 3 11.19 8.26 7.30
C GLU A 3 10.26 8.13 6.08
N VAL A 4 10.37 7.04 5.32
CA VAL A 4 9.48 6.72 4.20
C VAL A 4 8.04 6.58 4.69
N MET A 5 7.83 5.96 5.86
CA MET A 5 6.51 5.90 6.48
C MET A 5 6.01 7.26 6.95
N LEU A 6 6.89 8.11 7.49
CA LEU A 6 6.50 9.45 7.94
C LEU A 6 6.03 10.33 6.76
N ALA A 7 6.61 10.16 5.57
CA ALA A 7 6.19 10.89 4.37
C ALA A 7 4.78 10.54 3.88
N SER A 8 4.21 9.41 4.33
CA SER A 8 2.82 9.04 4.03
C SER A 8 1.80 9.77 4.89
N VAL A 9 2.20 10.33 6.04
CA VAL A 9 1.27 10.91 7.04
C VAL A 9 0.40 12.04 6.48
N PRO A 10 0.92 12.99 5.67
CA PRO A 10 0.08 14.03 5.07
C PRO A 10 -1.04 13.45 4.19
N CYS A 11 -0.73 12.45 3.37
CA CYS A 11 -1.74 11.78 2.54
C CYS A 11 -2.75 10.99 3.38
N ASN A 12 -2.32 10.30 4.44
CA ASN A 12 -3.26 9.64 5.34
C ASN A 12 -4.30 10.62 5.89
N LEU A 13 -3.85 11.74 6.45
CA LEU A 13 -4.75 12.75 7.04
C LEU A 13 -5.71 13.28 5.99
N ARG A 14 -5.19 13.68 4.82
CA ARG A 14 -5.98 14.23 3.73
C ARG A 14 -7.05 13.27 3.22
N ILE A 15 -6.70 12.00 3.03
CA ILE A 15 -7.63 10.95 2.60
C ILE A 15 -8.73 10.75 3.65
N ASN A 16 -8.37 10.70 4.94
CA ASN A 16 -9.36 10.61 6.02
C ASN A 16 -10.31 11.81 6.04
N GLU A 17 -9.81 13.03 5.86
CA GLU A 17 -10.62 14.26 5.85
C GLU A 17 -11.65 14.28 4.71
N ILE A 18 -11.20 14.00 3.48
CA ILE A 18 -12.08 13.96 2.30
C ILE A 18 -13.19 12.93 2.50
N LEU A 19 -12.85 11.75 2.99
CA LEU A 19 -13.83 10.68 3.19
C LEU A 19 -14.80 10.97 4.35
N GLN A 20 -14.35 11.68 5.39
CA GLN A 20 -15.22 12.08 6.50
C GLN A 20 -16.18 13.23 6.14
N VAL A 21 -15.73 14.18 5.31
CA VAL A 21 -16.50 15.38 4.96
C VAL A 21 -17.34 15.16 3.71
N GLU A 22 -16.70 14.79 2.61
CA GLU A 22 -17.31 14.77 1.28
C GLU A 22 -17.88 13.40 0.92
N ARG A 23 -17.31 12.33 1.51
CA ARG A 23 -17.64 10.92 1.19
C ARG A 23 -17.51 10.59 -0.30
N ILE A 24 -16.74 11.39 -1.03
CA ILE A 24 -16.40 11.19 -2.43
C ILE A 24 -15.00 10.59 -2.48
N VAL A 25 -14.78 9.69 -3.44
CA VAL A 25 -13.46 9.11 -3.71
C VAL A 25 -12.90 9.80 -4.96
N PRO A 26 -11.90 10.69 -4.83
CA PRO A 26 -11.19 11.25 -5.97
C PRO A 26 -10.50 10.17 -6.82
N SER A 27 -10.30 10.49 -8.10
CA SER A 27 -9.46 9.67 -8.97
C SER A 27 -7.99 9.72 -8.53
N ALA A 28 -7.19 8.75 -9.00
CA ALA A 28 -5.76 8.69 -8.74
C ALA A 28 -5.06 10.04 -9.03
N GLY A 29 -4.18 10.46 -8.13
CA GLY A 29 -3.44 11.72 -8.22
C GLY A 29 -4.23 12.98 -7.90
N ASN A 30 -5.51 12.88 -7.53
CA ASN A 30 -6.38 14.03 -7.24
C ASN A 30 -6.77 14.14 -5.76
N TRP A 31 -5.95 13.61 -4.86
CA TRP A 31 -6.20 13.71 -3.42
C TRP A 31 -5.63 14.98 -2.79
N SER A 32 -4.84 15.75 -3.56
CA SER A 32 -4.21 17.01 -3.14
C SER A 32 -3.16 16.85 -2.03
N CYS A 33 -2.52 15.68 -1.96
CA CYS A 33 -1.45 15.36 -1.00
C CYS A 33 -0.16 14.85 -1.67
N GLU A 34 -0.19 14.70 -3.00
CA GLU A 34 0.87 14.16 -3.82
C GLU A 34 2.06 15.12 -3.92
N THR A 35 3.27 14.58 -4.00
CA THR A 35 4.48 15.35 -4.28
C THR A 35 5.29 14.70 -5.39
N SER A 36 5.51 15.47 -6.46
CA SER A 36 6.39 15.12 -7.58
C SER A 36 7.83 15.57 -7.35
N ILE A 37 8.05 16.47 -6.38
CA ILE A 37 9.37 16.91 -5.95
C ILE A 37 9.78 16.05 -4.77
N SER A 38 11.03 15.57 -4.79
CA SER A 38 11.63 14.77 -3.73
C SER A 38 11.48 15.50 -2.38
N PRO A 39 10.61 15.02 -1.47
CA PRO A 39 10.35 15.70 -0.21
C PRO A 39 11.49 15.50 0.79
N SER A 40 12.35 14.50 0.57
CA SER A 40 13.54 14.25 1.38
C SER A 40 14.61 13.50 0.59
N ARG A 41 15.83 13.40 1.15
CA ARG A 41 16.94 12.66 0.54
C ARG A 41 16.58 11.22 0.14
N TYR A 42 15.67 10.57 0.87
CA TYR A 42 15.36 9.14 0.70
C TYR A 42 14.04 8.84 0.01
N ILE A 43 13.27 9.88 -0.34
CA ILE A 43 11.96 9.76 -0.98
C ILE A 43 12.01 10.51 -2.31
N SER A 44 11.65 9.82 -3.38
CA SER A 44 11.62 10.40 -4.73
C SER A 44 10.32 11.15 -4.97
N SER A 45 9.20 10.51 -4.62
CA SER A 45 7.86 11.04 -4.85
C SER A 45 6.85 10.39 -3.89
N VAL A 46 5.71 11.04 -3.73
CA VAL A 46 4.51 10.46 -3.12
C VAL A 46 3.37 10.65 -4.10
N ASN A 47 2.77 9.56 -4.55
CA ASN A 47 1.66 9.56 -5.48
C ASN A 47 0.47 8.83 -4.86
N THR A 48 -0.74 9.16 -5.29
CA THR A 48 -1.93 8.36 -4.96
C THR A 48 -2.41 7.60 -6.20
N GLY A 49 -2.76 6.34 -6.00
CA GLY A 49 -3.45 5.48 -6.95
C GLY A 49 -4.96 5.58 -6.79
N GLU A 50 -5.66 4.67 -7.46
CA GLU A 50 -7.11 4.52 -7.30
C GLU A 50 -7.46 4.24 -5.84
N ALA A 51 -8.64 4.69 -5.41
CA ALA A 51 -9.14 4.44 -4.07
C ALA A 51 -8.12 4.80 -2.96
N GLY A 52 -7.40 5.92 -3.13
CA GLY A 52 -6.54 6.50 -2.10
C GLY A 52 -5.31 5.66 -1.73
N VAL A 53 -4.90 4.71 -2.57
CA VAL A 53 -3.64 3.97 -2.34
C VAL A 53 -2.47 4.94 -2.43
N VAL A 54 -1.67 5.07 -1.38
CA VAL A 54 -0.49 5.95 -1.38
C VAL A 54 0.73 5.14 -1.80
N HIS A 55 1.40 5.57 -2.87
CA HIS A 55 2.66 5.06 -3.36
C HIS A 55 3.78 5.99 -2.93
N ILE A 56 4.76 5.49 -2.18
CA ILE A 56 5.93 6.25 -1.74
C ILE A 56 7.14 5.66 -2.43
N GLN A 57 7.72 6.39 -3.39
CA GLN A 57 8.86 5.92 -4.14
C GLN A 57 10.16 6.21 -3.39
N ILE A 58 11.00 5.19 -3.24
CA ILE A 58 12.22 5.22 -2.45
C ILE A 58 13.41 5.58 -3.35
N GLN A 59 14.36 6.35 -2.82
CA GLN A 59 15.62 6.66 -3.48
C GLN A 59 16.77 6.73 -2.47
N ASN A 60 18.02 6.68 -2.97
CA ASN A 60 19.24 6.91 -2.19
C ASN A 60 19.40 6.08 -0.89
N ILE A 61 18.75 4.91 -0.77
CA ILE A 61 18.91 4.01 0.38
C ILE A 61 19.89 2.88 0.04
N ALA A 62 19.61 2.14 -1.03
CA ALA A 62 20.45 1.07 -1.56
C ALA A 62 19.99 0.74 -2.98
N ASP A 63 20.90 0.27 -3.84
CA ASP A 63 20.56 -0.05 -5.23
C ASP A 63 19.41 -1.06 -5.34
N ALA A 64 19.32 -1.99 -4.38
CA ALA A 64 18.26 -2.99 -4.30
C ALA A 64 16.86 -2.44 -3.98
N VAL A 65 16.73 -1.19 -3.54
CA VAL A 65 15.43 -0.57 -3.16
C VAL A 65 15.16 0.75 -3.88
N ASN A 66 16.17 1.32 -4.53
CA ASN A 66 15.99 2.56 -5.27
C ASN A 66 15.02 2.34 -6.44
N GLY A 67 14.06 3.26 -6.59
CA GLY A 67 13.00 3.18 -7.60
C GLY A 67 11.82 2.30 -7.22
N THR A 68 11.90 1.53 -6.12
CA THR A 68 10.78 0.72 -5.61
C THR A 68 9.82 1.56 -4.76
N SER A 69 8.59 1.06 -4.60
CA SER A 69 7.53 1.77 -3.89
C SER A 69 7.05 1.02 -2.66
N LEU A 70 6.88 1.76 -1.56
CA LEU A 70 6.11 1.33 -0.41
C LEU A 70 4.66 1.78 -0.59
N LEU A 71 3.72 0.88 -0.33
CA LEU A 71 2.29 1.13 -0.47
C LEU A 71 1.64 1.30 0.89
N LEU A 72 0.77 2.30 0.98
CA LEU A 72 -0.13 2.47 2.11
C LEU A 72 -1.56 2.51 1.61
N ILE A 73 -2.35 1.52 2.03
CA ILE A 73 -3.59 1.16 1.36
C ILE A 73 -4.73 1.31 2.36
N PRO A 74 -5.67 2.25 2.12
CA PRO A 74 -6.87 2.37 2.94
C PRO A 74 -7.86 1.27 2.56
N ARG A 75 -8.44 0.59 3.56
CA ARG A 75 -9.38 -0.52 3.37
C ARG A 75 -10.74 -0.16 3.96
N ASP A 76 -11.83 -0.54 3.29
CA ASP A 76 -13.21 -0.19 3.70
C ASP A 76 -13.97 -1.28 4.48
N ARG A 77 -13.47 -2.52 4.53
CA ARG A 77 -14.16 -3.65 5.17
C ARG A 77 -13.34 -4.32 6.28
N GLN A 78 -14.03 -4.68 7.36
CA GLN A 78 -13.56 -5.60 8.40
C GLN A 78 -13.82 -7.03 7.94
N ASP A 79 -12.79 -7.86 7.87
CA ASP A 79 -12.99 -9.27 7.53
C ASP A 79 -13.79 -9.96 8.62
N THR A 80 -14.80 -10.70 8.18
CA THR A 80 -15.35 -11.81 8.97
C THR A 80 -14.46 -13.00 8.64
N GLU A 81 -13.68 -13.45 9.63
CA GLU A 81 -12.87 -14.67 9.67
C GLU A 81 -12.16 -15.12 8.37
N GLY A 82 -10.84 -14.88 8.31
CA GLY A 82 -9.90 -15.76 7.60
C GLY A 82 -9.71 -15.56 6.10
N VAL A 83 -10.58 -14.82 5.40
CA VAL A 83 -10.35 -14.46 3.98
C VAL A 83 -10.44 -12.96 3.81
N SER A 84 -9.28 -12.32 3.92
CA SER A 84 -9.09 -10.89 3.80
C SER A 84 -9.10 -10.45 2.35
N THR A 85 -10.26 -10.48 1.67
CA THR A 85 -10.41 -9.77 0.39
C THR A 85 -10.55 -8.28 0.70
N LEU A 86 -9.51 -7.68 1.26
CA LEU A 86 -9.48 -6.25 1.49
C LEU A 86 -9.49 -5.60 0.11
N ILE A 87 -10.50 -4.78 -0.13
CA ILE A 87 -10.59 -3.94 -1.32
C ILE A 87 -10.10 -2.56 -0.88
N PRO A 88 -9.31 -1.86 -1.70
CA PRO A 88 -9.09 -0.42 -1.50
C PRO A 88 -10.45 0.28 -1.34
N ILE A 89 -10.51 1.39 -0.60
CA ILE A 89 -11.79 2.07 -0.29
C ILE A 89 -12.75 2.16 -1.50
N ALA A 90 -13.94 1.57 -1.37
CA ALA A 90 -15.00 1.78 -2.34
C ALA A 90 -15.69 3.15 -2.11
N ASP A 91 -16.59 3.52 -3.02
CA ASP A 91 -17.37 4.76 -3.01
C ASP A 91 -18.16 5.03 -1.71
N SER A 92 -18.27 4.05 -0.81
CA SER A 92 -18.94 4.19 0.50
C SER A 92 -18.26 5.18 1.46
N GLY A 93 -17.01 5.57 1.18
CA GLY A 93 -16.37 6.72 1.82
C GLY A 93 -15.92 6.48 3.26
N ARG A 94 -15.56 5.25 3.66
CA ARG A 94 -15.10 4.95 5.02
C ARG A 94 -13.82 4.13 5.02
N ILE A 95 -12.88 4.52 5.87
CA ILE A 95 -11.66 3.74 6.12
C ILE A 95 -11.86 2.93 7.41
N TYR A 96 -11.73 1.61 7.29
CA TYR A 96 -11.72 0.67 8.40
C TYR A 96 -10.29 0.50 8.97
N ARG A 97 -9.31 0.29 8.10
CA ARG A 97 -7.90 0.19 8.49
C ARG A 97 -6.96 0.63 7.37
N TRP A 98 -5.74 0.96 7.75
CA TRP A 98 -4.63 1.18 6.83
C TRP A 98 -3.71 -0.02 6.84
N VAL A 99 -3.35 -0.49 5.64
CA VAL A 99 -2.39 -1.58 5.46
C VAL A 99 -1.14 -1.03 4.79
N CYS A 100 0.02 -1.26 5.39
CA CYS A 100 1.30 -0.98 4.75
C CYS A 100 1.84 -2.25 4.11
N ALA A 101 2.23 -2.17 2.84
CA ALA A 101 2.73 -3.30 2.09
C ALA A 101 3.73 -2.87 1.02
N GLN A 102 4.46 -3.83 0.48
CA GLN A 102 5.20 -3.62 -0.76
C GLN A 102 4.31 -3.81 -1.97
N ASP A 103 4.69 -3.20 -3.10
CA ASP A 103 4.07 -3.49 -4.38
C ASP A 103 4.50 -4.87 -4.89
N ALA A 104 3.61 -5.86 -4.73
CA ALA A 104 3.85 -7.24 -5.16
C ALA A 104 3.93 -7.40 -6.69
N ASN A 105 3.46 -6.40 -7.46
CA ASN A 105 3.56 -6.40 -8.92
C ASN A 105 4.81 -5.68 -9.43
N SER A 106 5.62 -5.09 -8.53
CA SER A 106 6.90 -4.50 -8.91
C SER A 106 7.85 -5.58 -9.41
N PRO A 107 8.54 -5.39 -10.56
CA PRO A 107 9.57 -6.32 -11.03
C PRO A 107 10.75 -6.45 -10.05
N SER A 108 10.88 -5.49 -9.12
CA SER A 108 11.85 -5.50 -8.02
C SER A 108 11.10 -5.30 -6.69
N PRO A 109 10.60 -6.38 -6.05
CA PRO A 109 9.95 -6.28 -4.75
C PRO A 109 10.95 -5.86 -3.66
N LEU A 110 10.47 -5.10 -2.68
CA LEU A 110 11.26 -4.62 -1.55
C LEU A 110 11.74 -5.80 -0.69
N PRO A 111 13.06 -6.00 -0.49
CA PRO A 111 13.54 -7.06 0.37
C PRO A 111 13.05 -6.87 1.81
N MET A 112 12.53 -7.93 2.43
CA MET A 112 11.92 -7.92 3.77
C MET A 112 12.81 -7.31 4.87
N LYS A 113 14.14 -7.35 4.70
CA LYS A 113 15.10 -6.74 5.62
C LYS A 113 15.00 -5.21 5.69
N TYR A 114 14.50 -4.57 4.63
CA TYR A 114 14.30 -3.12 4.57
C TYR A 114 12.89 -2.73 5.02
N LEU A 115 11.93 -3.65 5.04
CA LEU A 115 10.57 -3.32 5.45
C LEU A 115 10.49 -3.16 6.99
N PRO A 116 9.91 -2.05 7.47
CA PRO A 116 9.46 -1.95 8.85
C PRO A 116 8.54 -3.12 9.18
N HIS A 117 8.53 -3.56 10.43
CA HIS A 117 7.71 -4.70 10.83
C HIS A 117 6.22 -4.51 10.48
N SER A 118 5.71 -3.28 10.58
CA SER A 118 4.34 -2.90 10.22
C SER A 118 4.01 -2.94 8.72
N CYS A 119 5.02 -3.12 7.86
CA CYS A 119 4.90 -3.10 6.40
C CYS A 119 5.27 -4.44 5.75
N ARG A 120 5.34 -5.51 6.56
CA ARG A 120 5.68 -6.86 6.11
C ARG A 120 4.48 -7.62 5.56
N GLU A 121 3.31 -7.00 5.51
CA GLU A 121 2.14 -7.57 4.87
C GLU A 121 2.32 -7.59 3.35
N LEU A 122 2.01 -8.73 2.74
CA LEU A 122 1.93 -8.84 1.30
C LEU A 122 0.51 -8.47 0.90
N VAL A 123 0.32 -7.29 0.32
CA VAL A 123 -0.96 -6.95 -0.27
C VAL A 123 -1.03 -7.59 -1.64
N TRP A 124 -1.78 -8.69 -1.69
CA TRP A 124 -2.24 -9.28 -2.92
C TRP A 124 -3.36 -8.39 -3.49
N ALA A 125 -3.14 -7.82 -4.67
CA ALA A 125 -4.25 -7.34 -5.47
C ALA A 125 -4.93 -8.56 -6.12
N SER A 126 -6.16 -8.87 -5.71
CA SER A 126 -7.10 -9.87 -6.27
C SER A 126 -7.01 -11.37 -5.87
N PRO A 127 -8.16 -12.07 -5.72
CA PRO A 127 -8.27 -13.42 -5.13
C PRO A 127 -7.58 -14.51 -5.94
N ARG A 128 -7.01 -14.17 -7.09
CA ARG A 128 -6.41 -15.10 -8.05
C ARG A 128 -5.07 -15.65 -7.59
N SER A 129 -4.46 -15.08 -6.55
CA SER A 129 -3.20 -15.54 -5.96
C SER A 129 -3.35 -16.62 -4.88
N GLN A 130 -4.56 -16.87 -4.36
CA GLN A 130 -4.78 -17.99 -3.44
C GLN A 130 -4.52 -19.33 -4.12
N GLY A 131 -4.75 -19.44 -5.43
CA GLY A 131 -4.47 -20.67 -6.16
C GLY A 131 -2.98 -21.08 -6.14
N TRP A 132 -2.06 -20.13 -6.00
CA TRP A 132 -0.62 -20.42 -6.14
C TRP A 132 -0.01 -20.75 -4.78
N ILE A 133 -0.54 -20.14 -3.71
CA ILE A 133 -0.15 -20.45 -2.33
C ILE A 133 -0.70 -21.81 -1.93
N THR A 134 -1.94 -22.15 -2.29
CA THR A 134 -2.48 -23.50 -2.08
C THR A 134 -1.71 -24.54 -2.90
N ALA A 135 -1.38 -24.26 -4.16
CA ALA A 135 -0.55 -25.13 -4.98
C ALA A 135 0.89 -25.30 -4.43
N CYS A 136 1.48 -24.25 -3.84
CA CYS A 136 2.78 -24.35 -3.17
C CYS A 136 2.70 -25.17 -1.88
N LEU A 137 1.64 -25.02 -1.08
CA LEU A 137 1.46 -25.75 0.17
C LEU A 137 1.14 -27.23 -0.05
N GLU A 138 0.31 -27.57 -1.05
CA GLU A 138 0.03 -28.97 -1.44
C GLU A 138 1.26 -29.67 -2.03
N SER A 139 2.13 -28.94 -2.74
CA SER A 139 3.41 -29.47 -3.24
C SER A 139 4.42 -29.78 -2.12
N LEU A 140 4.37 -29.02 -1.01
CA LEU A 140 5.29 -29.16 0.12
C LEU A 140 4.82 -30.17 1.18
N TYR A 141 3.52 -30.45 1.25
CA TYR A 141 2.94 -31.43 2.18
C TYR A 141 1.87 -32.27 1.49
N PRO A 142 2.26 -33.27 0.68
CA PRO A 142 1.30 -34.22 0.12
C PRO A 142 0.72 -35.07 1.26
N VAL A 143 -0.61 -35.11 1.35
CA VAL A 143 -1.35 -36.01 2.25
C VAL A 143 -1.37 -37.41 1.65
#